data_AF-A0A2A5M393-F1
#
_entry.id   AF-A0A2A5M393-F1
#
_cell.length_a   1.000
_cell.length_b   1.000
_cell.length_c   1.000
_cell.angle_alpha   90.00
_cell.angle_beta   90.00
_cell.angle_gamma   90.00
#
_symmetry.space_group_name_H-M   'P 1'
#
loop_
_entity.id
_entity.type
_entity.pdbx_description
1 polymer ?
#
loop_
_entity_poly.entity_id
_entity_poly.type
_entity_poly.pdbx_seq_one_letter_code
_entity_poly.pdbx_strand_id
1 'polypeptide(L)'
;GEPLIHYENPEFIEFIQMLLKNKFEIHFESNGSIEIDFDRYPFYKECIFALSVKLQNSGIKKDKRLNFKALKAFKNYAKDSFYKFVLDANTLDNSFLEINEILKEAPNQIFCMPMGENEQNLKKNAQKIAEFCIKNGYNYSDRIHIRLWNDKEGV
;
A
#
# COMPACT_ATOMS: atom_id res chain seq x y z
N GLY A 1 -9.04 7.74 0.46
CA GLY A 1 -8.32 8.85 -0.21
C GLY A 1 -6.83 8.59 -0.16
N GLU A 2 -6.00 9.53 -0.65
CA GLU A 2 -4.55 9.52 -0.46
C GLU A 2 -4.19 10.46 0.70
N PRO A 3 -3.87 9.95 1.91
CA PRO A 3 -3.69 10.81 3.09
C PRO A 3 -2.47 11.72 2.98
N LEU A 4 -1.42 11.30 2.24
CA LEU A 4 -0.17 12.05 2.19
C LEU A 4 -0.23 13.31 1.33
N ILE A 5 -1.35 13.60 0.65
CA ILE A 5 -1.53 14.95 0.08
C ILE A 5 -1.50 16.05 1.15
N HIS A 6 -1.72 15.69 2.42
CA HIS A 6 -1.73 16.58 3.57
C HIS A 6 -0.45 16.52 4.41
N TYR A 7 0.63 15.87 3.95
CA TYR A 7 1.80 15.64 4.81
C TYR A 7 2.49 16.92 5.32
N GLU A 8 2.31 18.05 4.61
CA GLU A 8 2.81 19.36 5.01
C GLU A 8 1.77 20.22 5.75
N ASN A 9 0.51 19.76 5.84
CA ASN A 9 -0.57 20.52 6.46
C ASN A 9 -0.35 20.63 7.98
N PRO A 10 -0.35 21.84 8.58
CA PRO A 10 -0.06 22.03 10.00
C PRO A 10 -0.96 21.23 10.94
N GLU A 11 -2.27 21.19 10.67
CA GLU A 11 -3.23 20.45 11.50
C GLU A 11 -2.99 18.94 11.44
N PHE A 12 -2.66 18.43 10.25
CA PHE A 12 -2.31 17.03 10.07
C PHE A 12 -1.00 16.68 10.80
N ILE A 13 0.02 17.54 10.70
CA ILE A 13 1.29 17.38 11.41
C ILE A 13 1.06 17.35 12.91
N GLU A 14 0.30 18.29 13.46
CA GLU A 14 -0.01 18.36 14.89
C GLU A 14 -0.71 17.08 15.36
N PHE A 15 -1.67 16.58 14.58
CA PHE A 15 -2.36 15.33 14.86
C PHE A 15 -1.40 14.12 14.92
N ILE A 16 -0.53 13.96 13.92
CA ILE A 16 0.44 12.85 13.91
C ILE A 16 1.41 12.96 15.09
N GLN A 17 1.94 14.15 15.38
CA GLN A 17 2.84 14.37 16.50
C GLN A 17 2.16 14.11 17.85
N MET A 18 0.89 14.49 18.00
CA MET A 18 0.10 14.17 19.18
C MET A 18 -0.05 12.66 19.37
N LEU A 19 -0.33 11.91 18.31
CA LEU A 19 -0.43 10.45 18.37
C LEU A 19 0.90 9.80 18.77
N LEU A 20 2.02 10.22 18.17
CA LEU A 20 3.36 9.73 18.51
C LEU A 20 3.72 10.04 19.98
N LYS A 21 3.43 11.26 20.45
CA LYS A 21 3.66 11.65 21.86
C LYS A 21 2.87 10.77 22.84
N ASN A 22 1.68 10.32 22.44
CA ASN A 22 0.86 9.39 23.21
C ASN A 22 1.22 7.90 22.98
N LYS A 23 2.34 7.62 22.29
CA LYS A 23 2.90 6.29 22.05
C LYS A 23 2.01 5.38 21.21
N PHE A 24 1.15 5.97 20.36
CA PHE A 24 0.45 5.19 19.34
C PHE A 24 1.39 4.80 18.21
N GLU A 25 1.25 3.57 17.72
CA GLU A 25 1.90 3.17 16.47
C GLU A 25 1.04 3.63 15.29
N ILE A 26 1.64 4.41 14.41
CA ILE A 26 0.92 5.04 13.30
C ILE A 26 1.21 4.29 12.01
N HIS A 27 0.15 3.82 11.38
CA HIS A 27 0.17 3.19 10.06
C HIS A 27 -0.49 4.09 9.04
N PHE A 28 0.22 4.43 7.97
CA PHE A 28 -0.32 5.11 6.81
C PHE A 28 -0.64 4.11 5.70
N GLU A 29 -1.87 4.16 5.21
CA GLU A 29 -2.28 3.50 3.97
C GLU A 29 -2.17 4.52 2.83
N SER A 30 -1.14 4.41 2.00
CA SER A 30 -0.84 5.34 0.90
C SER A 30 -0.65 4.58 -0.40
N ASN A 31 -0.93 5.21 -1.53
CA ASN A 31 -0.60 4.68 -2.85
C ASN A 31 0.89 4.86 -3.22
N GLY A 32 1.68 5.57 -2.39
CA GLY A 32 3.11 5.78 -2.58
C GLY A 32 3.48 6.77 -3.70
N SER A 33 2.53 7.56 -4.21
CA SER A 33 2.80 8.54 -5.26
C SER A 33 3.37 9.86 -4.73
N ILE A 34 3.21 10.15 -3.43
CA ILE A 34 3.71 11.37 -2.78
C ILE A 34 5.05 11.09 -2.10
N GLU A 35 6.05 11.90 -2.41
CA GLU A 35 7.34 11.90 -1.72
C GLU A 35 7.24 12.77 -0.46
N ILE A 36 7.61 12.20 0.69
CA ILE A 36 7.75 12.95 1.95
C ILE A 36 9.19 13.46 2.07
N ASP A 37 9.34 14.74 2.41
CA ASP A 37 10.61 15.27 2.89
C ASP A 37 10.84 14.84 4.34
N PHE A 38 11.46 13.68 4.51
CA PHE A 38 11.76 13.09 5.82
C PHE A 38 12.78 13.91 6.63
N ASP A 39 13.54 14.81 6.02
CA ASP A 39 14.49 15.65 6.74
C ASP A 39 13.81 16.90 7.29
N ARG A 40 12.89 17.48 6.53
CA ARG A 40 12.02 18.56 7.01
C ARG A 40 11.00 18.08 8.05
N TYR A 41 10.48 16.85 7.90
CA TYR A 41 9.44 16.26 8.74
C TYR A 41 9.90 14.93 9.38
N PRO A 42 10.89 14.96 10.29
CA PRO A 42 11.56 13.75 10.79
C PRO A 42 10.67 12.82 11.62
N PHE A 43 9.56 13.31 12.18
CA PHE A 43 8.62 12.48 12.94
C PHE A 43 7.96 11.39 12.07
N TYR A 44 7.89 11.56 10.74
CA TYR A 44 7.43 10.48 9.85
C TYR A 44 8.38 9.28 9.84
N LYS A 45 9.64 9.42 10.27
CA LYS A 45 10.57 8.30 10.44
C LYS A 45 10.12 7.32 11.54
N GLU A 46 9.19 7.71 12.40
CA GLU A 46 8.60 6.84 13.44
C GLU A 46 7.34 6.09 12.97
N CYS A 47 6.87 6.37 11.76
CA CYS A 47 5.63 5.83 11.20
C CYS A 47 5.86 4.63 10.29
N ILE A 48 4.82 3.80 10.14
CA ILE A 48 4.79 2.62 9.26
C ILE A 48 3.96 2.94 8.02
N PHE A 49 4.41 2.50 6.84
CA PHE A 49 3.74 2.78 5.58
C PHE A 49 3.34 1.51 4.83
N ALA A 50 2.04 1.25 4.77
CA ALA A 50 1.42 0.26 3.91
C ALA A 50 1.21 0.89 2.51
N LEU A 51 2.14 0.61 1.59
CA LEU A 51 2.18 1.24 0.28
C LEU A 51 1.40 0.41 -0.74
N SER A 52 0.13 0.76 -0.97
CA SER A 52 -0.71 0.18 -2.02
C SER A 52 -0.45 0.82 -3.39
N VAL A 53 0.78 0.65 -3.86
CA VAL A 53 1.25 1.11 -5.17
C VAL A 53 0.33 0.57 -6.26
N LYS A 54 -0.20 1.47 -7.09
CA LYS A 54 -1.17 1.09 -8.12
C LYS A 54 -0.44 0.45 -9.29
N LEU A 55 -0.95 -0.69 -9.76
CA LEU A 55 -0.53 -1.37 -10.98
C LEU A 55 -1.40 -0.92 -12.17
N GLN A 56 -1.14 -1.43 -13.37
CA GLN A 56 -1.92 -1.06 -14.56
C GLN A 56 -3.43 -1.32 -14.43
N ASN A 57 -3.84 -2.30 -13.62
CA ASN A 57 -5.25 -2.66 -13.38
C ASN A 57 -6.07 -1.52 -12.75
N SER A 58 -5.40 -0.51 -12.18
CA SER A 58 -6.04 0.71 -11.67
C SER A 58 -6.54 1.67 -12.77
N GLY A 59 -6.10 1.50 -14.03
CA GLY A 59 -6.37 2.44 -15.12
C GLY A 59 -5.62 3.77 -15.02
N ILE A 60 -4.80 3.98 -13.97
CA ILE A 60 -4.00 5.20 -13.79
C ILE A 60 -2.74 5.10 -14.66
N LYS A 61 -2.39 6.20 -15.34
CA LYS A 61 -1.17 6.27 -16.15
C LYS A 61 0.08 6.00 -15.30
N LYS A 62 1.06 5.29 -15.87
CA LYS A 62 2.27 4.81 -15.17
C LYS A 62 3.03 5.93 -14.44
N ASP A 63 3.23 7.06 -15.11
CA ASP A 63 3.89 8.26 -14.59
C ASP A 63 3.16 8.91 -13.40
N LYS A 64 1.84 8.70 -13.29
CA LYS A 64 1.04 9.22 -12.17
C LYS A 64 0.98 8.28 -10.97
N ARG A 65 1.20 6.97 -11.18
CA ARG A 65 1.07 5.95 -10.13
C ARG A 65 2.39 5.40 -9.60
N LEU A 66 3.50 5.56 -10.32
CA LEU A 66 4.82 5.11 -9.90
C LEU A 66 5.73 6.31 -9.63
N ASN A 67 6.08 6.50 -8.37
CA ASN A 67 7.07 7.48 -7.94
C ASN A 67 8.23 6.76 -7.23
N PHE A 68 9.24 6.31 -7.99
CA PHE A 68 10.37 5.57 -7.43
C PHE A 68 11.19 6.36 -6.41
N LYS A 69 11.20 7.70 -6.51
CA LYS A 69 11.86 8.54 -5.51
C LYS A 69 11.16 8.44 -4.17
N ALA A 70 9.82 8.56 -4.17
CA ALA A 70 9.00 8.33 -2.98
C ALA A 70 9.16 6.91 -2.41
N LEU A 71 9.07 5.88 -3.26
CA LEU A 71 9.19 4.49 -2.81
C LEU A 71 10.54 4.19 -2.15
N LYS A 72 11.64 4.71 -2.72
CA LYS A 72 12.99 4.62 -2.13
C LYS A 72 13.06 5.37 -0.81
N ALA A 73 12.46 6.55 -0.70
CA ALA A 73 12.43 7.33 0.53
C ALA A 73 11.71 6.59 1.67
N PHE A 74 10.52 6.03 1.43
CA PHE A 74 9.82 5.22 2.43
C PHE A 74 10.65 4.02 2.87
N LYS A 75 11.29 3.31 1.93
CA LYS A 75 12.11 2.15 2.27
C LYS A 75 13.30 2.51 3.16
N ASN A 76 13.92 3.66 2.92
CA ASN A 76 15.17 4.04 3.57
C ASN A 76 14.96 4.78 4.91
N TYR A 77 13.85 5.50 5.06
CA TYR A 77 13.69 6.46 6.16
C TYR A 77 12.51 6.20 7.09
N ALA A 78 11.47 5.47 6.66
CA ALA A 78 10.36 5.14 7.55
C ALA A 78 10.78 4.11 8.62
N LYS A 79 10.01 4.02 9.71
CA LYS A 79 10.19 2.98 10.74
C LYS A 79 10.07 1.60 10.11
N ASP A 80 9.04 1.45 9.27
CA ASP A 80 8.86 0.29 8.40
C ASP A 80 8.02 0.67 7.18
N SER A 81 8.12 -0.10 6.12
CA SER A 81 7.24 0.01 4.96
C SER A 81 7.14 -1.31 4.23
N PHE A 82 6.02 -1.53 3.56
CA PHE A 82 5.82 -2.71 2.72
C PHE A 82 4.88 -2.37 1.57
N TYR A 83 4.96 -3.15 0.48
CA TYR A 83 4.03 -3.02 -0.63
C TYR A 83 2.78 -3.88 -0.41
N LYS A 84 1.62 -3.31 -0.71
CA LYS A 84 0.32 -4.01 -0.68
C LYS A 84 -0.38 -3.90 -2.03
N PHE A 85 -0.06 -4.80 -2.94
CA PHE A 85 -0.60 -4.80 -4.30
C PHE A 85 -2.01 -5.38 -4.34
N VAL A 86 -2.96 -4.64 -4.93
CA VAL A 86 -4.30 -5.16 -5.21
C VAL A 86 -4.28 -5.83 -6.58
N LEU A 87 -4.55 -7.14 -6.61
CA LEU A 87 -4.38 -7.98 -7.79
C LEU A 87 -5.71 -8.53 -8.31
N ASP A 88 -5.83 -8.58 -9.63
CA ASP A 88 -6.89 -9.29 -10.35
C ASP A 88 -6.31 -10.58 -10.92
N ALA A 89 -6.96 -11.70 -10.63
CA ALA A 89 -6.58 -13.03 -11.09
C ALA A 89 -6.45 -13.14 -12.62
N ASN A 90 -7.15 -12.29 -13.39
CA ASN A 90 -7.08 -12.27 -14.86
C ASN A 90 -5.87 -11.53 -15.41
N THR A 91 -5.09 -10.82 -14.57
CA THR A 91 -3.97 -9.99 -15.01
C THR A 91 -2.67 -10.27 -14.24
N LEU A 92 -2.56 -11.45 -13.64
CA LEU A 92 -1.44 -11.83 -12.77
C LEU A 92 -0.08 -11.78 -13.47
N ASP A 93 0.03 -12.22 -14.73
CA ASP A 93 1.30 -12.21 -15.46
C ASP A 93 1.84 -10.80 -15.64
N ASN A 94 0.96 -9.86 -16.02
CA ASN A 94 1.35 -8.46 -16.14
C ASN A 94 1.66 -7.83 -14.78
N SER A 95 0.88 -8.18 -13.76
CA SER A 95 1.10 -7.71 -12.39
C SER A 95 2.47 -8.18 -11.88
N PHE A 96 2.86 -9.42 -12.18
CA PHE A 96 4.16 -9.96 -11.82
C PHE A 96 5.32 -9.19 -12.48
N LEU A 97 5.20 -8.86 -13.76
CA LEU A 97 6.22 -8.06 -14.46
C LEU A 97 6.38 -6.68 -13.84
N GLU A 98 5.28 -5.99 -13.54
CA GLU A 98 5.34 -4.68 -12.89
C GLU A 98 5.86 -4.74 -11.45
N ILE A 99 5.45 -5.75 -10.68
CA ILE A 99 5.96 -5.95 -9.31
C ILE A 99 7.48 -6.13 -9.36
N ASN A 100 8.01 -6.91 -10.30
CA ASN A 100 9.46 -7.09 -10.45
C ASN A 100 10.17 -5.80 -10.87
N GLU A 101 9.57 -4.98 -11.74
CA GLU A 101 10.10 -3.65 -12.07
C GLU A 101 10.21 -2.78 -10.81
N ILE A 102 9.15 -2.75 -10.00
CA ILE A 102 9.11 -1.97 -8.75
C ILE A 102 10.16 -2.47 -7.76
N LEU A 103 10.25 -3.78 -7.54
CA LEU A 103 11.22 -4.37 -6.62
C LEU A 103 12.67 -4.15 -7.05
N LYS A 104 12.94 -4.11 -8.35
CA LYS A 104 14.28 -3.81 -8.87
C LYS A 104 14.72 -2.40 -8.51
N GLU A 105 13.80 -1.44 -8.52
CA GLU A 105 14.08 -0.05 -8.17
C GLU A 105 14.05 0.19 -6.65
N ALA A 106 13.07 -0.37 -5.95
CA ALA A 106 12.87 -0.17 -4.52
C ALA A 106 12.48 -1.51 -3.86
N PRO A 107 13.45 -2.30 -3.38
CA PRO A 107 13.17 -3.60 -2.76
C PRO A 107 12.35 -3.44 -1.48
N ASN A 108 11.26 -4.21 -1.34
CA ASN A 108 10.49 -4.23 -0.10
C ASN A 108 9.71 -5.53 0.11
N GLN A 109 9.17 -5.72 1.32
CA GLN A 109 8.25 -6.82 1.58
C GLN A 109 6.96 -6.66 0.77
N ILE A 110 6.44 -7.77 0.24
CA ILE A 110 5.23 -7.78 -0.57
C ILE A 110 4.09 -8.47 0.17
N PHE A 111 2.94 -7.80 0.17
CA PHE A 111 1.62 -8.36 0.42
C PHE A 111 0.79 -8.24 -0.86
N CYS A 112 0.11 -9.32 -1.24
CA CYS A 112 -0.88 -9.29 -2.31
C CYS A 112 -2.28 -9.40 -1.71
N MET A 113 -3.16 -8.53 -2.18
CA MET A 113 -4.55 -8.46 -1.77
C MET A 113 -5.45 -8.74 -2.98
N PRO A 114 -6.41 -9.67 -2.88
CA PRO A 114 -7.34 -9.90 -3.97
C PRO A 114 -8.24 -8.69 -4.19
N MET A 115 -8.49 -8.38 -5.46
CA MET A 115 -9.48 -7.41 -5.89
C MET A 115 -10.89 -7.95 -5.62
N GLY A 116 -11.77 -7.08 -5.13
CA GLY A 116 -13.17 -7.40 -4.85
C GLY A 116 -13.83 -6.32 -3.98
N GLU A 117 -14.90 -5.76 -4.49
CA GLU A 117 -15.76 -4.75 -3.85
C GLU A 117 -16.89 -5.37 -3.02
N ASN A 118 -17.18 -6.65 -3.25
CA ASN A 118 -18.15 -7.46 -2.51
C ASN A 118 -17.61 -8.88 -2.32
N GLU A 119 -18.25 -9.65 -1.45
CA GLU A 119 -17.83 -11.02 -1.11
C GLU A 119 -17.73 -11.92 -2.35
N GLN A 120 -18.68 -11.82 -3.27
CA GLN A 120 -18.71 -12.64 -4.48
C GLN A 120 -17.50 -12.38 -5.38
N ASN A 121 -17.18 -11.11 -5.65
CA ASN A 121 -16.05 -10.74 -6.50
C ASN A 121 -14.70 -10.98 -5.79
N LEU A 122 -14.64 -10.80 -4.48
CA LEU A 122 -13.48 -11.17 -3.67
C LEU A 122 -13.20 -12.67 -3.77
N LYS A 123 -14.24 -13.51 -3.61
CA LYS A 123 -14.12 -14.97 -3.66
C LYS A 123 -13.60 -15.48 -5.00
N LYS A 124 -13.94 -14.83 -6.12
CA LYS A 124 -13.44 -15.18 -7.47
C LYS A 124 -11.92 -14.99 -7.60
N ASN A 125 -11.34 -14.03 -6.87
CA ASN A 125 -9.91 -13.71 -6.95
C ASN A 125 -9.08 -14.43 -5.88
N ALA A 126 -9.61 -14.52 -4.66
CA ALA A 126 -8.87 -14.89 -3.45
C ALA A 126 -7.95 -16.11 -3.60
N GLN A 127 -8.47 -17.24 -4.08
CA GLN A 127 -7.69 -18.47 -4.19
C GLN A 127 -6.51 -18.33 -5.15
N LYS A 128 -6.74 -17.79 -6.35
CA LYS A 128 -5.68 -17.62 -7.35
C LYS A 128 -4.60 -16.64 -6.88
N ILE A 129 -4.97 -15.60 -6.13
CA ILE A 129 -4.00 -14.67 -5.53
C ILE A 129 -3.20 -15.35 -4.40
N ALA A 130 -3.83 -16.19 -3.58
CA ALA A 130 -3.12 -16.96 -2.56
C ALA A 130 -2.11 -17.94 -3.18
N GLU A 131 -2.50 -18.66 -4.24
CA GLU A 131 -1.61 -19.53 -5.02
C GLU A 131 -0.45 -18.75 -5.65
N PHE A 132 -0.73 -17.55 -6.18
CA PHE A 132 0.30 -16.63 -6.68
C PHE A 132 1.28 -16.20 -5.59
N CYS A 133 0.80 -15.89 -4.38
CA CYS A 133 1.67 -15.57 -3.24
C CYS A 133 2.59 -16.74 -2.88
N ILE A 134 2.04 -17.95 -2.76
CA ILE A 134 2.79 -19.17 -2.44
C ILE A 134 3.89 -19.40 -3.47
N LYS A 135 3.56 -19.30 -4.77
CA LYS A 135 4.51 -19.53 -5.86
C LYS A 135 5.69 -18.55 -5.83
N ASN A 136 5.47 -17.30 -5.42
CA ASN A 136 6.47 -16.23 -5.53
C ASN A 136 7.09 -15.83 -4.18
N GLY A 137 6.72 -16.50 -3.08
CA GLY A 137 7.22 -16.15 -1.73
C GLY A 137 6.68 -14.83 -1.20
N TYR A 138 5.48 -14.41 -1.63
CA TYR A 138 4.83 -13.19 -1.16
C TYR A 138 3.86 -13.47 -0.01
N ASN A 139 3.54 -12.44 0.76
CA ASN A 139 2.50 -12.54 1.79
C ASN A 139 1.11 -12.35 1.14
N TYR A 140 0.11 -13.04 1.69
CA TYR A 140 -1.29 -12.85 1.30
C TYR A 140 -2.01 -11.99 2.35
N SER A 141 -2.74 -10.97 1.90
CA SER A 141 -3.57 -10.11 2.76
C SER A 141 -4.99 -10.09 2.24
N ASP A 142 -5.92 -10.68 2.99
CA ASP A 142 -7.31 -10.70 2.59
C ASP A 142 -8.06 -9.39 2.87
N ARG A 143 -9.28 -9.26 2.35
CA ARG A 143 -10.25 -8.23 2.73
C ARG A 143 -11.28 -8.82 3.71
N ILE A 144 -10.83 -9.08 4.93
CA ILE A 144 -11.66 -9.72 5.97
C ILE A 144 -12.97 -8.96 6.20
N HIS A 145 -12.94 -7.63 6.19
CA HIS A 145 -14.15 -6.82 6.34
C HIS A 145 -15.19 -7.09 5.24
N ILE A 146 -14.77 -7.22 3.97
CA ILE A 146 -15.67 -7.59 2.85
C ILE A 146 -16.23 -9.00 3.04
N ARG A 147 -15.46 -9.93 3.63
CA ARG A 147 -15.98 -11.29 3.92
C ARG A 147 -17.06 -11.29 5.00
N LEU A 148 -16.93 -10.44 6.00
CA LEU A 148 -17.81 -10.43 7.17
C LEU A 148 -19.03 -9.52 6.98
N TRP A 149 -18.85 -8.39 6.30
CA TRP A 149 -19.86 -7.33 6.20
C TRP A 149 -20.13 -6.88 4.75
N ASN A 150 -19.61 -7.61 3.76
CA ASN A 150 -19.77 -7.28 2.34
C ASN A 150 -19.31 -5.84 2.04
N ASP A 151 -20.09 -5.09 1.27
CA ASP A 151 -19.82 -3.71 0.85
C ASP A 151 -20.30 -2.66 1.88
N LYS A 152 -20.56 -3.06 3.13
CA LYS A 152 -20.97 -2.13 4.18
C LYS A 152 -19.80 -1.24 4.63
N GLU A 153 -20.00 0.07 4.57
CA GLU A 153 -19.03 1.06 5.05
C GLU A 153 -19.11 1.26 6.58
N GLY A 154 -17.97 1.64 7.20
CA GLY A 154 -17.90 2.04 8.61
C GLY A 154 -17.93 0.88 9.63
N VAL A 155 -17.36 -0.27 9.28
CA VAL A 155 -17.29 -1.50 10.11
C VAL A 155 -15.90 -1.77 10.66
#